data_AF-A0A5P6NG44-F1
#
_entry.id   AF-A0A5P6NG44-F1
#
_cell.length_a   1.000
_cell.length_b   1.000
_cell.length_c   1.000
_cell.angle_alpha   90.00
_cell.angle_beta   90.00
_cell.angle_gamma   90.00
#
_symmetry.space_group_name_H-M   'P 1'
#
loop_
_entity.id
_entity.type
_entity.pdbx_description
1 polymer ?
#
loop_
_entity_poly.entity_id
_entity_poly.type
_entity_poly.pdbx_seq_one_letter_code
_entity_poly.pdbx_strand_id
1 'polypeptide(L)' 'MLIRSVEKFLRQHDMAATKFGRLAAHDPRFVLDLRMGREPRDRTEQRIRGFMAGFEAAREAARPQETAHVG' A
#
# COMPACT_ATOMS: atom_id res chain seq x y z
N MET A 1 0.44 12.25 7.67
CA MET A 1 -0.30 12.52 6.41
C MET A 1 -0.28 11.27 5.55
N LEU A 2 -1.46 10.78 5.13
CA LEU A 2 -1.63 9.49 4.44
C LEU A 2 -0.75 9.33 3.18
N ILE A 3 -0.61 10.37 2.37
CA ILE A 3 0.19 10.32 1.13
C ILE A 3 1.63 9.86 1.36
N ARG A 4 2.29 10.28 2.46
CA ARG A 4 3.68 9.86 2.72
C ARG A 4 3.80 8.35 2.92
N SER A 5 2.81 7.74 3.60
CA SER A 5 2.76 6.29 3.81
C SER A 5 2.49 5.55 2.50
N VAL A 6 1.56 6.07 1.68
CA VAL A 6 1.28 5.52 0.35
C VAL A 6 2.52 5.58 -0.54
N GLU A 7 3.21 6.73 -0.62
CA GLU A 7 4.44 6.89 -1.42
C GLU A 7 5.55 5.92 -1.00
N LYS A 8 5.72 5.70 0.32
CA LYS A 8 6.67 4.72 0.83
C LYS A 8 6.31 3.31 0.37
N PHE A 9 5.04 2.94 0.51
CA PHE A 9 4.51 1.64 0.09
C PHE A 9 4.72 1.40 -1.42
N LEU A 10 4.42 2.39 -2.26
CA LEU A 10 4.62 2.27 -3.71
C LEU A 10 6.08 1.98 -4.06
N ARG A 11 7.04 2.67 -3.41
CA ARG A 11 8.47 2.44 -3.62
C ARG A 11 8.94 1.08 -3.12
N GLN A 12 8.46 0.65 -1.95
CA GLN A 12 8.86 -0.64 -1.36
C GLN A 12 8.43 -1.84 -2.19
N HIS A 13 7.29 -1.75 -2.87
CA HIS A 13 6.70 -2.84 -3.63
C HIS A 13 6.77 -2.65 -5.15
N ASP A 14 7.54 -1.66 -5.62
CA ASP A 14 7.63 -1.25 -7.03
C ASP A 14 6.24 -1.16 -7.70
N MET A 15 5.29 -0.56 -6.99
CA MET A 15 3.88 -0.54 -7.39
C MET A 15 3.52 0.78 -8.05
N ALA A 16 2.94 0.71 -9.26
CA ALA A 16 2.39 1.88 -9.92
C ALA A 16 1.24 2.51 -9.11
N ALA A 17 1.21 3.84 -9.03
CA ALA A 17 0.19 4.61 -8.31
C ALA A 17 -1.25 4.31 -8.78
N THR A 18 -1.44 4.13 -10.09
CA THR A 18 -2.74 3.79 -10.70
C THR A 18 -3.20 2.38 -10.33
N LYS A 19 -2.27 1.42 -10.25
CA LYS A 19 -2.52 0.06 -9.79
C LYS A 19 -2.94 0.06 -8.33
N PHE A 20 -2.20 0.76 -7.47
CA PHE A 20 -2.57 0.93 -6.07
C PHE A 20 -3.96 1.53 -5.90
N GLY A 21 -4.25 2.64 -6.60
CA GLY A 21 -5.55 3.29 -6.54
C GLY A 21 -6.69 2.35 -6.92
N ARG A 22 -6.52 1.54 -7.96
CA ARG A 22 -7.50 0.53 -8.37
C ARG A 22 -7.71 -0.55 -7.30
N LEU A 23 -6.63 -1.06 -6.70
CA LEU A 23 -6.69 -2.15 -5.72
C LEU A 23 -7.19 -1.70 -4.34
N ALA A 24 -6.71 -0.57 -3.83
CA ALA A 24 -6.96 -0.12 -2.47
C ALA A 24 -8.19 0.81 -2.38
N ALA A 25 -8.40 1.64 -3.39
CA ALA A 25 -9.38 2.71 -3.38
C ALA A 25 -10.57 2.49 -4.34
N HIS A 26 -10.47 1.52 -5.26
CA HIS A 26 -11.33 1.42 -6.46
C HIS A 26 -11.32 2.69 -7.31
N ASP A 27 -10.21 3.45 -7.27
CA ASP A 27 -10.05 4.74 -7.94
C ASP A 27 -8.60 4.87 -8.44
N PRO A 28 -8.32 4.73 -9.75
CA PRO A 28 -6.96 4.81 -10.29
C PRO A 28 -6.34 6.21 -10.16
N ARG A 29 -7.14 7.26 -9.93
CA ARG A 29 -6.66 8.63 -9.71
C ARG A 29 -6.37 8.94 -8.26
N PHE A 30 -6.74 8.05 -7.34
CA PHE A 30 -6.67 8.30 -5.90
C PHE A 30 -5.32 8.87 -5.44
N VAL A 31 -4.21 8.22 -5.78
CA VAL A 31 -2.87 8.68 -5.37
C VAL A 31 -2.49 10.00 -6.04
N LEU A 32 -2.89 10.20 -7.30
CA LEU A 32 -2.64 11.46 -8.02
C LEU A 32 -3.36 12.60 -7.33
N ASP A 33 -4.63 12.41 -6.98
CA ASP A 33 -5.39 13.44 -6.28
C ASP A 33 -4.82 13.71 -4.87
N LEU A 34 -4.34 12.69 -4.15
CA LEU A 34 -3.65 12.87 -2.87
C LEU A 34 -2.38 13.73 -3.02
N ARG A 35 -1.63 13.57 -4.12
CA ARG A 35 -0.46 14.43 -4.43
C ARG A 35 -0.87 15.87 -4.72
N MET A 36 -2.07 16.07 -5.25
CA MET A 36 -2.66 17.40 -5.50
C MET A 36 -3.35 17.99 -4.27
N GLY A 37 -3.23 17.36 -3.09
CA GLY A 37 -3.77 17.87 -1.83
C GLY A 37 -5.18 17.37 -1.48
N ARG A 38 -5.72 16.36 -2.17
CA ARG A 38 -6.97 15.71 -1.76
C ARG A 38 -6.81 15.14 -0.35
N GLU A 39 -7.75 15.48 0.52
CA GLU A 39 -7.87 14.89 1.85
C GLU A 39 -8.98 13.82 1.84
N PRO A 40 -8.64 12.53 1.98
CA PRO A 40 -9.65 11.48 2.04
C PRO A 40 -10.37 11.50 3.38
N ARG A 41 -11.66 11.17 3.37
CA ARG A 41 -12.45 10.98 4.60
C ARG A 41 -11.88 9.81 5.42
N ASP A 42 -12.09 9.83 6.74
CA ASP A 42 -11.59 8.82 7.68
C ASP A 42 -11.85 7.37 7.26
N ARG A 43 -13.04 7.08 6.74
CA ARG A 43 -13.38 5.72 6.25
C ARG A 43 -12.49 5.29 5.08
N THR A 44 -12.17 6.22 4.18
CA THR A 44 -11.27 5.94 3.06
C THR A 44 -9.85 5.76 3.58
N GLU A 45 -9.38 6.64 4.45
CA GLU A 45 -8.06 6.50 5.07
C GLU A 45 -7.88 5.15 5.77
N GLN A 46 -8.85 4.73 6.59
CA GLN A 46 -8.82 3.42 7.25
C GLN A 46 -8.76 2.26 6.25
N ARG A 47 -9.55 2.31 5.18
CA ARG A 47 -9.50 1.29 4.12
C ARG A 47 -8.12 1.21 3.46
N ILE A 48 -7.51 2.35 3.17
CA ILE A 48 -6.17 2.40 2.56
C ILE A 48 -5.10 1.84 3.51
N ARG A 49 -5.18 2.19 4.80
CA ARG A 49 -4.27 1.64 5.82
C ARG A 49 -4.44 0.13 5.96
N GLY A 50 -5.69 -0.35 6.01
CA GLY A 50 -6.01 -1.77 6.07
C GLY A 50 -5.50 -2.54 4.85
N PHE A 51 -5.65 -1.97 3.65
CA PHE A 51 -5.09 -2.56 2.42
C PHE A 51 -3.57 -2.71 2.50
N MET A 52 -2.84 -1.64 2.89
CA MET A 52 -1.38 -1.71 2.99
C MET A 52 -0.93 -2.74 4.03
N ALA A 53 -1.57 -2.79 5.20
CA ALA A 53 -1.26 -3.77 6.24
C ALA A 53 -1.54 -5.21 5.79
N GLY A 54 -2.68 -5.44 5.14
CA GLY A 54 -3.03 -6.77 4.59
C GLY A 54 -2.08 -7.21 3.48
N PHE A 55 -1.60 -6.28 2.66
CA PHE A 55 -0.61 -6.57 1.62
C PHE A 55 0.73 -7.02 2.21
N GLU A 56 1.23 -6.33 3.23
CA GLU A 56 2.46 -6.73 3.93
C GLU A 56 2.31 -8.10 4.60
N ALA A 57 1.20 -8.32 5.31
CA ALA A 57 0.92 -9.61 5.95
C ALA A 57 0.88 -10.77 4.93
N ALA A 58 0.24 -10.56 3.78
CA ALA A 58 0.21 -11.55 2.71
C ALA A 58 1.60 -11.80 2.11
N ARG A 59 2.44 -10.76 1.98
CA ARG A 59 3.82 -10.91 1.50
C ARG A 59 4.71 -11.65 2.49
N GLU A 60 4.58 -11.38 3.78
CA GLU A 60 5.34 -12.08 4.82
C GLU A 60 4.93 -13.55 4.90
N ALA A 61 3.63 -13.85 4.82
CA ALA A 61 3.14 -15.24 4.76
C ALA A 61 3.62 -16.00 3.51
N ALA A 62 3.82 -15.30 2.39
CA ALA A 62 4.33 -15.88 1.15
C ALA A 62 5.86 -15.94 1.09
N ARG A 63 6.58 -15.38 2.08
CA ARG A 63 8.04 -15.42 2.11
C ARG A 63 8.49 -16.85 2.43
N PRO A 64 9.28 -17.51 1.58
CA PRO A 64 9.84 -18.81 1.91
C PRO A 64 10.64 -18.64 3.20
N GLN A 65 10.37 -19.46 4.22
CA GLN A 65 11.24 -19.53 5.39
C GLN A 65 12.58 -20.04 4.90
N GLU A 66 13.51 -19.11 4.69
CA GLU A 66 14.90 -19.41 4.38
C GLU A 66 15.42 -20.23 5.56
N THR A 67 15.51 -21.54 5.31
CA THR A 67 16.04 -22.53 6.23
C THR A 67 17.30 -21.98 6.85
N ALA A 68 17.26 -21.77 8.17
CA ALA A 68 18.45 -21.67 9.00
C ALA A 68 19.25 -22.96 8.79
N HIS A 69 20.14 -22.95 7.80
CA HIS A 69 21.26 -23.87 7.68
C HIS A 69 22.48 -23.08 8.16
N VAL A 70 22.63 -23.04 9.48
CA VAL A 70 23.93 -22.78 10.10
C VAL A 70 24.41 -24.14 10.56
N GLY A 71 25.52 -24.58 9.94
CA GLY A 71 26.14 -25.88 10.16
C GLY A 71 26.92 -26.00 11.45
#